data_AF-T0IW48-F1
#
_entry.id   AF-T0IW48-F1
#
_cell.length_a   1.000
_cell.length_b   1.000
_cell.length_c   1.000
_cell.angle_alpha   90.00
_cell.angle_beta   90.00
_cell.angle_gamma   90.00
#
_symmetry.space_group_name_H-M   'P 1'
#
loop_
_entity.id
_entity.type
_entity.pdbx_description
1 polymer ?
#
loop_
_entity_poly.entity_id
_entity_poly.type
_entity_poly.pdbx_seq_one_letter_code
_entity_poly.pdbx_strand_id
1 'polypeptide(L)'
;MALNRMRQRYMAGTAPAPFANQKITAAARDQLAGRSTAPDFVVRGRQAWNETQHRYLAAAKRLEASSDPADRQLADQVRQFVGAGRTPTIHERSVAAMERKRQSERSRNRDRSREGPGR
;
A
#
# COMPACT_ATOMS: atom_id res chain seq x y z
N MET A 1 -20.03 -7.90 -15.74
CA MET A 1 -19.48 -6.64 -16.32
C MET A 1 -19.34 -5.48 -15.32
N ALA A 2 -20.31 -5.21 -14.43
CA ALA A 2 -20.23 -4.08 -13.49
C ALA A 2 -19.05 -4.13 -12.51
N LEU A 3 -18.73 -5.31 -11.96
CA LEU A 3 -17.61 -5.52 -11.03
C LEU A 3 -16.24 -5.21 -11.65
N ASN A 4 -16.01 -5.61 -12.91
CA ASN A 4 -14.76 -5.30 -13.63
C ASN A 4 -14.61 -3.80 -13.89
N ARG A 5 -15.70 -3.11 -14.27
CA ARG A 5 -15.68 -1.65 -14.42
C ARG A 5 -15.40 -0.95 -13.09
N MET A 6 -15.99 -1.43 -11.99
CA MET A 6 -15.72 -0.89 -10.65
C MET A 6 -14.26 -1.10 -10.22
N ARG A 7 -13.71 -2.30 -10.46
CA ARG A 7 -12.29 -2.62 -10.22
C ARG A 7 -11.37 -1.71 -11.03
N GLN A 8 -11.65 -1.49 -12.31
CA GLN A 8 -10.88 -0.58 -13.17
C GLN A 8 -10.95 0.87 -12.68
N ARG A 9 -12.13 1.37 -12.31
CA ARG A 9 -12.30 2.73 -11.79
C ARG A 9 -11.57 2.94 -10.47
N TYR A 10 -11.55 1.93 -9.60
CA TYR A 10 -10.75 1.95 -8.37
C TYR A 10 -9.24 1.94 -8.64
N MET A 11 -8.75 1.07 -9.53
CA MET A 11 -7.33 1.05 -9.90
C MET A 11 -6.89 2.38 -10.53
N ALA A 12 -7.80 3.05 -11.24
CA ALA A 12 -7.62 4.39 -11.78
C ALA A 12 -7.85 5.53 -10.76
N GLY A 13 -8.18 5.23 -9.50
CA GLY A 13 -8.46 6.21 -8.45
C GLY A 13 -9.70 7.09 -8.68
N THR A 14 -10.56 6.73 -9.63
CA THR A 14 -11.79 7.47 -10.00
C THR A 14 -13.03 7.01 -9.24
N ALA A 15 -12.91 5.92 -8.47
CA ALA A 15 -13.94 5.40 -7.58
C ALA A 15 -13.31 4.96 -6.25
N PRO A 16 -14.07 4.98 -5.14
CA PRO A 16 -13.62 4.44 -3.85
C PRO A 16 -13.24 2.96 -3.97
N ALA A 17 -12.44 2.47 -3.03
CA ALA A 17 -12.08 1.07 -3.00
C ALA A 17 -13.32 0.18 -2.96
N PRO A 18 -13.35 -0.95 -3.70
CA PRO A 18 -14.34 -1.98 -3.48
C PRO A 18 -14.34 -2.29 -1.98
N PHE A 19 -15.52 -2.22 -1.34
CA PHE A 19 -15.72 -2.44 0.10
C PHE A 19 -15.24 -1.33 1.05
N ALA A 20 -14.72 -0.20 0.56
CA ALA A 20 -14.55 0.98 1.41
C ALA A 20 -15.91 1.62 1.68
N ASN A 21 -16.26 1.76 2.97
CA ASN A 21 -17.36 2.63 3.33
C ASN A 21 -16.97 4.11 3.09
N GLN A 22 -17.99 4.99 3.07
CA GLN A 22 -17.78 6.43 2.86
C GLN A 22 -16.83 7.04 3.90
N LYS A 23 -16.87 6.55 5.15
CA LYS A 23 -15.99 7.03 6.24
C LYS A 23 -14.52 6.79 5.95
N ILE A 24 -14.14 5.58 5.50
CA ILE A 24 -12.76 5.25 5.12
C ILE A 24 -12.30 6.11 3.95
N THR A 25 -13.18 6.33 2.98
CA THR A 25 -12.87 7.17 1.80
C THR A 25 -12.65 8.63 2.20
N ALA A 26 -13.48 9.16 3.12
CA ALA A 26 -13.32 10.52 3.65
C ALA A 26 -12.01 10.66 4.44
N ALA A 27 -11.73 9.74 5.36
CA ALA A 27 -10.49 9.74 6.14
C ALA A 27 -9.24 9.66 5.25
N ALA A 28 -9.26 8.83 4.21
CA ALA A 28 -8.16 8.74 3.24
C ALA A 28 -7.95 10.06 2.48
N ARG A 29 -9.04 10.74 2.10
CA ARG A 29 -8.98 12.04 1.43
C ARG A 29 -8.44 13.14 2.35
N ASP A 30 -8.88 13.18 3.61
CA ASP A 30 -8.42 14.17 4.58
C ASP A 30 -6.95 13.99 4.92
N GLN A 31 -6.49 12.74 5.02
CA GLN A 31 -5.06 12.45 5.15
C GLN A 31 -4.27 12.95 3.94
N LEU A 32 -4.74 12.65 2.72
CA LEU A 32 -4.06 13.09 1.50
C LEU A 32 -4.01 14.63 1.37
N ALA A 33 -5.03 15.32 1.88
CA ALA A 33 -5.10 16.78 1.92
C ALA A 33 -4.25 17.41 3.04
N GLY A 34 -3.62 16.61 3.91
CA GLY A 34 -2.87 17.08 5.07
C GLY A 34 -3.76 17.63 6.20
N ARG A 35 -5.06 17.36 6.17
CA ARG A 35 -6.02 17.80 7.19
C ARG A 35 -6.13 16.83 8.38
N SER A 36 -5.69 15.59 8.19
CA SER A 36 -5.67 14.58 9.24
C SER A 36 -4.47 13.64 9.08
N THR A 37 -4.20 12.84 10.10
CA THR A 37 -3.28 11.72 10.02
C THR A 37 -4.01 10.45 9.60
N ALA A 38 -3.25 9.35 9.41
CA ALA A 38 -3.85 8.04 9.26
C ALA A 38 -4.65 7.64 10.51
N PRO A 39 -5.75 6.89 10.37
CA PRO A 39 -6.49 6.36 11.50
C PRO A 39 -5.61 5.51 12.42
N ASP A 40 -5.86 5.58 13.73
CA ASP A 40 -5.11 4.86 14.76
C ASP A 40 -4.88 3.38 14.47
N PHE A 41 -5.92 2.66 14.01
CA PHE A 41 -5.80 1.23 13.74
C PHE A 41 -4.78 0.93 12.62
N VAL A 42 -4.62 1.84 11.66
CA VAL A 42 -3.63 1.73 10.58
C VAL A 42 -2.23 1.90 11.16
N VAL A 43 -2.04 2.91 12.02
CA VAL A 43 -0.76 3.20 12.68
C VAL A 43 -0.35 2.04 13.58
N ARG A 44 -1.24 1.59 14.47
CA ARG A 44 -1.00 0.46 15.38
C ARG A 44 -0.72 -0.82 14.61
N GLY A 45 -1.48 -1.11 13.56
CA GLY A 45 -1.26 -2.27 12.71
C GLY A 45 0.11 -2.26 12.03
N ARG A 46 0.58 -1.09 11.59
CA ARG A 46 1.93 -0.93 11.03
C ARG A 46 3.02 -1.16 12.08
N GLN A 47 2.86 -0.59 13.28
CA GLN A 47 3.81 -0.77 14.38
C GLN A 47 3.91 -2.24 14.82
N ALA A 48 2.77 -2.89 15.03
CA ALA A 48 2.71 -4.31 15.41
C ALA A 48 3.35 -5.21 14.35
N TRP A 49 3.13 -4.92 13.06
CA TRP A 49 3.81 -5.64 11.99
C TRP A 49 5.32 -5.44 12.01
N ASN A 50 5.80 -4.20 12.15
CA ASN A 50 7.23 -3.92 12.19
C ASN A 50 7.92 -4.65 13.34
N GLU A 51 7.32 -4.63 14.53
CA GLU A 51 7.82 -5.38 15.69
C GLU A 51 7.88 -6.88 15.42
N THR A 52 6.81 -7.44 14.84
CA THR A 52 6.75 -8.85 14.46
C THR A 52 7.84 -9.19 13.44
N GLN A 53 8.00 -8.37 12.41
CA GLN A 53 9.05 -8.50 11.39
C GLN A 53 10.45 -8.54 12.03
N HIS A 54 10.75 -7.66 12.98
CA HIS A 54 12.05 -7.68 13.68
C HIS A 54 12.28 -9.00 14.42
N ARG A 55 11.27 -9.53 15.11
CA ARG A 55 11.38 -10.81 15.83
C ARG A 55 11.59 -11.99 14.88
N TYR A 56 10.87 -12.02 13.76
CA TYR A 56 11.00 -13.07 12.75
C TYR A 56 12.37 -13.03 12.05
N LEU A 57 12.89 -11.84 11.72
CA LEU A 57 14.22 -11.71 11.13
C LEU A 57 15.33 -12.10 12.11
N ALA A 58 15.18 -11.78 13.40
CA ALA A 58 16.10 -12.25 14.43
C ALA A 58 16.09 -13.78 14.56
N ALA A 59 14.91 -14.42 14.47
CA ALA A 59 14.80 -15.88 14.44
C ALA A 59 15.44 -16.49 13.20
N ALA A 60 15.18 -15.93 12.01
CA ALA A 60 15.80 -16.37 10.75
C ALA A 60 17.33 -16.30 10.81
N LYS A 61 17.89 -15.24 11.40
CA LYS A 61 19.34 -15.12 11.60
C LYS A 61 19.92 -16.22 12.49
N ARG A 62 19.17 -16.68 13.50
CA ARG A 62 19.58 -17.79 14.37
C ARG A 62 19.53 -19.12 13.61
N LEU A 63 18.47 -19.34 12.82
CA LEU A 63 18.30 -20.54 12.00
C LEU A 63 19.37 -20.66 10.91
N GLU A 64 19.80 -19.55 10.32
CA GLU A 64 20.87 -19.53 9.34
C GLU A 64 22.22 -20.03 9.88
N ALA A 65 22.48 -19.82 11.17
CA ALA A 65 23.70 -20.30 11.83
C ALA A 65 23.66 -21.80 12.19
N SER A 66 22.52 -22.46 11.97
CA SER A 66 22.36 -23.91 12.21
C SER A 66 23.11 -24.72 11.16
N SER A 67 23.64 -25.87 11.56
CA SER A 67 24.21 -26.87 10.65
C SER A 67 23.14 -27.63 9.86
N ASP A 68 21.87 -27.57 10.27
CA ASP A 68 20.77 -28.25 9.60
C ASP A 68 20.37 -27.51 8.29
N PRO A 69 20.40 -28.18 7.13
CA PRO A 69 19.84 -27.64 5.88
C PRO A 69 18.38 -27.19 5.98
N ALA A 70 17.54 -27.87 6.77
CA ALA A 70 16.13 -27.52 6.93
C ALA A 70 15.95 -26.18 7.66
N ASP A 71 16.77 -25.91 8.68
CA ASP A 71 16.77 -24.62 9.38
C ASP A 71 17.18 -23.48 8.45
N ARG A 72 18.20 -23.69 7.62
CA ARG A 72 18.63 -22.69 6.62
C ARG A 72 17.53 -22.41 5.59
N GLN A 73 16.83 -23.44 5.12
CA GLN A 73 15.68 -23.28 4.23
C GLN A 73 14.54 -22.51 4.92
N LEU A 74 14.27 -22.79 6.20
CA LEU A 74 13.26 -22.08 6.97
C LEU A 74 13.64 -20.60 7.16
N ALA A 75 14.92 -20.29 7.39
CA ALA A 75 15.41 -18.91 7.45
C ALA A 75 15.09 -18.12 6.18
N ASP A 76 15.27 -18.73 5.01
CA ASP A 76 14.96 -18.10 3.72
C ASP A 76 13.45 -17.93 3.50
N GLN A 77 12.64 -18.92 3.89
CA GLN A 77 11.18 -18.80 3.85
C GLN A 77 10.68 -17.67 4.75
N VAL A 78 11.24 -17.52 5.95
CA VAL A 78 10.90 -16.43 6.86
C VAL A 78 11.26 -15.08 6.26
N ARG A 79 12.44 -14.96 5.61
CA ARG A 79 12.85 -13.73 4.91
C ARG A 79 11.91 -13.39 3.76
N GLN A 80 11.50 -14.37 2.98
CA GLN A 80 10.53 -14.17 1.88
C GLN A 80 9.18 -13.72 2.42
N PHE A 81 8.67 -14.36 3.48
CA PHE A 81 7.40 -13.99 4.12
C PHE A 81 7.44 -12.55 4.66
N VAL A 82 8.49 -12.20 5.39
CA VAL A 82 8.66 -10.84 5.91
C VAL A 82 8.82 -9.82 4.79
N GLY A 83 9.57 -10.16 3.73
CA GLY A 83 9.80 -9.31 2.57
C GLY A 83 8.54 -9.03 1.73
N ALA A 84 7.61 -9.98 1.67
CA ALA A 84 6.29 -9.76 1.07
C ALA A 84 5.48 -8.66 1.80
N GLY A 85 5.78 -8.45 3.09
CA GLY A 85 5.18 -7.42 3.91
C GLY A 85 3.73 -7.70 4.30
N ARG A 86 3.15 -6.82 5.10
CA ARG A 86 1.75 -6.94 5.49
C ARG A 86 0.82 -6.56 4.35
N THR A 87 -0.35 -7.20 4.34
CA THR A 87 -1.47 -6.78 3.50
C THR A 87 -1.89 -5.34 3.86
N PRO A 88 -1.88 -4.39 2.90
CA PRO A 88 -2.31 -3.03 3.16
C PRO A 88 -3.80 -2.97 3.52
N THR A 89 -4.19 -2.07 4.43
CA THR A 89 -5.59 -1.84 4.80
C THR A 89 -6.37 -1.18 3.66
N ILE A 90 -7.71 -1.25 3.69
CA ILE A 90 -8.55 -0.54 2.70
C ILE A 90 -8.26 0.97 2.68
N HIS A 91 -8.00 1.56 3.86
CA HIS A 91 -7.61 2.96 4.01
C HIS A 91 -6.34 3.28 3.22
N GLU A 92 -5.27 2.52 3.44
CA GLU A 92 -3.98 2.74 2.77
C GLU A 92 -4.06 2.54 1.27
N ARG A 93 -4.81 1.52 0.82
CA ARG A 93 -5.02 1.33 -0.62
C ARG A 93 -5.82 2.47 -1.24
N SER A 94 -6.74 3.08 -0.49
CA SER A 94 -7.49 4.26 -0.93
C SER A 94 -6.60 5.48 -1.07
N VAL A 95 -5.73 5.75 -0.08
CA VAL A 95 -4.72 6.82 -0.15
C VAL A 95 -3.84 6.62 -1.38
N ALA A 96 -3.26 5.42 -1.56
CA ALA A 96 -2.39 5.12 -2.70
C ALA A 96 -3.10 5.23 -4.06
N ALA A 97 -4.40 4.89 -4.13
CA ALA A 97 -5.19 5.08 -5.36
C ALA A 97 -5.40 6.56 -5.68
N MET A 98 -5.69 7.40 -4.67
CA MET A 98 -5.87 8.83 -4.85
C MET A 98 -4.54 9.54 -5.20
N GLU A 99 -3.42 9.13 -4.60
CA GLU A 99 -2.08 9.61 -4.94
C GLU A 99 -1.72 9.32 -6.40
N ARG A 100 -1.91 8.07 -6.85
CA ARG A 100 -1.68 7.67 -8.25
C ARG A 100 -2.53 8.50 -9.21
N LYS A 101 -3.79 8.75 -8.87
CA LYS A 101 -4.66 9.63 -9.67
C LYS A 101 -4.09 11.05 -9.74
N ARG A 102 -3.74 11.67 -8.61
CA ARG A 102 -3.16 13.02 -8.56
C ARG A 102 -1.87 13.12 -9.39
N GLN A 103 -1.03 12.09 -9.35
CA GLN A 103 0.20 12.03 -10.15
C GLN A 103 -0.13 11.92 -11.65
N SER A 104 -1.09 11.06 -12.03
CA SER A 104 -1.50 10.93 -13.44
C SER A 104 -2.11 12.21 -14.00
N GLU A 105 -2.88 12.95 -13.22
CA GLU A 105 -3.47 14.24 -13.60
C GLU A 105 -2.38 15.32 -13.76
N ARG A 106 -1.37 15.34 -12.88
CA ARG A 106 -0.21 16.21 -13.00
C ARG A 106 0.60 15.93 -14.26
N SER A 107 0.84 14.66 -14.58
CA SER A 107 1.56 14.27 -15.80
C SER A 107 0.79 14.69 -17.05
N ARG A 108 -0.52 14.41 -17.12
CA ARG A 108 -1.38 14.81 -18.25
C ARG A 108 -1.44 16.33 -18.43
N ASN A 109 -1.48 17.09 -17.35
CA ASN A 109 -1.45 18.55 -17.44
C ASN A 109 -0.09 19.07 -17.92
N ARG A 110 1.03 18.44 -17.54
CA ARG A 110 2.35 18.79 -18.10
C ARG A 110 2.44 18.52 -19.60
N ASP A 111 1.91 17.38 -20.06
CA ASP A 111 1.90 17.05 -21.49
C ASP A 111 1.03 18.04 -22.27
N ARG A 112 -0.17 18.37 -21.77
CA ARG A 112 -1.01 19.42 -22.40
C ARG A 112 -0.39 20.81 -22.39
N SER A 113 0.32 21.18 -21.32
CA SER A 113 1.05 22.46 -21.26
C SER A 113 2.26 22.50 -22.19
N ARG A 114 2.79 21.32 -22.60
CA ARG A 114 3.85 21.20 -23.60
C ARG A 114 3.32 21.20 -25.04
N GLU A 115 2.04 20.88 -25.23
CA GLU A 115 1.36 20.81 -26.54
C GLU A 115 0.51 22.05 -26.89
N GLY A 116 0.48 23.11 -26.07
CA GLY A 116 -0.29 24.33 -26.38
C GLY A 116 0.55 25.52 -26.88
N PRO A 117 -0.02 26.40 -27.73
CA PRO A 117 -0.50 26.16 -29.08
C PRO A 117 0.63 26.39 -30.11
N GLY A 118 0.94 25.38 -30.91
CA GLY A 118 1.70 25.57 -32.13
C GLY A 118 0.75 26.01 -33.26
N ARG A 119 0.77 27.32 -33.56
CA ARG A 119 0.05 28.07 -34.63
C ARG A 119 -1.26 28.72 -34.23
#